data_AF-A0AAN5WDA5-F1
#
_entry.id   AF-A0AAN5WDA5-F1
#
_cell.length_a   1.000
_cell.length_b   1.000
_cell.length_c   1.000
_cell.angle_alpha   90.00
_cell.angle_beta   90.00
_cell.angle_gamma   90.00
#
_symmetry.space_group_name_H-M   'P 1'
#
loop_
_entity.id
_entity.type
_entity.pdbx_description
1 polymer ?
#
loop_
_entity_poly.entity_id
_entity_poly.type
_entity_poly.pdbx_seq_one_letter_code
_entity_poly.pdbx_strand_id
1 'polypeptide(L)'
;MFISETNKEFKDMNISNNRTIDRAAKALIKEGWTYRQSKGGHVVLKDPKTGFSLPAPVSPSCHRAEKNWLSAVKKIRQGVRP
;
A
#
# COMPACT_ATOMS: atom_id res chain seq x y z
N MET A 1 17.48 9.12 15.38
CA MET A 1 16.12 9.46 15.86
C MET A 1 15.11 8.99 14.81
N PHE A 2 14.02 8.33 15.25
CA PHE A 2 12.77 8.01 14.51
C PHE A 2 12.72 6.91 13.42
N ILE A 3 13.30 5.71 13.62
CA ILE A 3 13.05 4.57 12.70
C ILE A 3 12.36 3.38 13.40
N SER A 4 12.29 3.38 14.75
CA SER A 4 11.91 2.19 15.51
C SER A 4 10.40 2.06 15.78
N GLU A 5 9.66 3.18 15.88
CA GLU A 5 8.24 3.16 16.28
C GLU A 5 7.30 2.89 15.10
N THR A 6 7.57 3.50 13.94
CA THR A 6 6.79 3.28 12.71
C THR A 6 6.82 1.83 12.25
N ASN A 7 7.93 1.11 12.52
CA ASN A 7 8.10 -0.27 12.09
C ASN A 7 7.28 -1.28 12.92
N LYS A 8 6.91 -0.95 14.16
CA LYS A 8 6.14 -1.85 15.02
C LYS A 8 4.64 -1.71 14.76
N GLU A 9 4.16 -0.49 14.50
CA GLU A 9 2.75 -0.20 14.27
C GLU A 9 2.20 -0.78 12.96
N PHE A 10 2.98 -0.84 11.87
CA PHE A 10 2.45 -1.36 10.59
C PHE A 10 2.29 -2.90 10.57
N LYS A 11 2.99 -3.63 11.45
CA LYS A 11 2.96 -5.10 11.47
C LYS A 11 1.60 -5.63 11.91
N ASP A 12 0.98 -4.94 12.87
CA ASP A 12 -0.34 -5.24 13.42
C ASP A 12 -1.48 -4.49 12.68
N MET A 13 -1.14 -3.51 11.84
CA MET A 13 -2.12 -2.79 11.02
C MET A 13 -2.70 -3.70 9.93
N ASN A 14 -4.02 -3.77 9.86
CA ASN A 14 -4.74 -4.42 8.77
C ASN A 14 -5.02 -3.39 7.65
N ILE A 15 -4.29 -3.47 6.54
CA ILE A 15 -4.42 -2.53 5.41
C ILE A 15 -5.62 -2.91 4.53
N SER A 16 -5.87 -4.21 4.38
CA SER A 16 -6.93 -4.74 3.54
C SER A 16 -7.43 -6.08 4.07
N ASN A 17 -8.75 -6.30 4.01
CA ASN A 17 -9.37 -7.60 4.24
C ASN A 17 -8.90 -8.66 3.23
N ASN A 18 -8.38 -8.23 2.07
CA ASN A 18 -7.74 -9.13 1.13
C ASN A 18 -6.28 -9.37 1.53
N ARG A 19 -5.98 -10.62 1.91
CA ARG A 19 -4.64 -11.04 2.36
C ARG A 19 -3.54 -10.79 1.34
N THR A 20 -3.82 -10.87 0.04
CA THR A 20 -2.82 -10.60 -1.01
C THR A 20 -2.45 -9.12 -1.03
N ILE A 21 -3.46 -8.24 -0.99
CA ILE A 21 -3.25 -6.79 -0.98
C ILE A 21 -2.57 -6.36 0.32
N ASP A 22 -2.99 -6.88 1.47
CA ASP A 22 -2.36 -6.58 2.77
C ASP A 22 -0.89 -6.95 2.79
N ARG A 23 -0.55 -8.18 2.35
CA ARG A 23 0.86 -8.64 2.26
C ARG A 23 1.68 -7.79 1.30
N ALA A 24 1.13 -7.48 0.12
CA ALA A 24 1.82 -6.66 -0.87
C ALA A 24 2.04 -5.23 -0.34
N ALA A 25 1.03 -4.62 0.27
CA ALA A 25 1.15 -3.29 0.88
C ALA A 25 2.20 -3.25 1.99
N LYS A 26 2.20 -4.25 2.90
CA LYS A 26 3.23 -4.39 3.95
C LYS A 26 4.63 -4.58 3.37
N ALA A 27 4.77 -5.34 2.29
CA ALA A 27 6.04 -5.48 1.59
C ALA A 27 6.53 -4.14 1.02
N LEU A 28 5.65 -3.34 0.40
CA LEU A 28 5.99 -2.01 -0.11
C LEU A 28 6.43 -1.06 1.02
N ILE A 29 5.73 -1.05 2.15
CA ILE A 29 6.13 -0.25 3.33
C ILE A 29 7.52 -0.68 3.81
N LYS A 30 7.79 -1.99 3.87
CA LYS A 30 9.12 -2.54 4.21
C LYS A 30 10.19 -2.15 3.19
N GLU A 31 9.83 -2.00 1.91
CA GLU A 31 10.71 -1.47 0.86
C GLU A 31 10.97 0.05 0.97
N GLY A 32 10.34 0.74 1.94
CA GLY A 32 10.52 2.17 2.20
C GLY A 32 9.39 3.05 1.66
N TRP A 33 8.26 2.48 1.25
CA TRP A 33 7.09 3.27 0.91
C TRP A 33 6.51 3.90 2.17
N THR A 34 6.10 5.16 2.03
CA THR A 34 5.38 5.85 3.11
C THR A 34 3.90 5.54 3.00
N TYR A 35 3.20 5.54 4.13
CA TYR A 35 1.76 5.34 4.14
C TYR A 35 1.09 6.43 4.96
N ARG A 36 -0.16 6.73 4.61
CA ARG A 36 -1.04 7.58 5.41
C ARG A 36 -2.43 6.99 5.43
N GLN A 37 -3.13 7.15 6.55
CA GLN A 37 -4.53 6.78 6.63
C GLN A 37 -5.37 7.94 6.07
N SER A 38 -6.26 7.63 5.14
CA SER A 38 -7.23 8.58 4.62
C SER A 38 -8.42 8.71 5.55
N LYS A 39 -9.13 9.84 5.49
CA LYS A 39 -10.38 10.07 6.25
C LYS A 39 -11.44 9.01 5.97
N GLY A 40 -11.40 8.38 4.80
CA GLY A 40 -12.29 7.28 4.41
C GLY A 40 -11.82 5.89 4.87
N GLY A 41 -10.92 5.79 5.85
CA GLY A 41 -10.45 4.52 6.42
C GLY A 41 -9.51 3.70 5.55
N HIS A 42 -9.28 4.09 4.30
CA HIS A 42 -8.31 3.44 3.42
C HIS A 42 -6.90 3.94 3.66
N VAL A 43 -5.93 3.02 3.56
CA VAL A 43 -4.50 3.37 3.61
C VAL A 43 -4.05 3.79 2.21
N VAL A 44 -3.37 4.93 2.12
CA VAL A 44 -2.75 5.40 0.89
C VAL A 44 -1.25 5.19 1.02
N LEU A 45 -0.68 4.39 0.12
CA LEU A 45 0.75 4.17 0.00
C LEU A 45 1.33 5.22 -0.94
N LYS A 46 2.54 5.70 -0.67
CA LYS A 46 3.26 6.63 -1.53
C LYS A 46 4.65 6.10 -1.82
N ASP A 47 4.94 5.98 -3.11
CA ASP A 47 6.26 5.57 -3.60
C ASP A 47 7.27 6.70 -3.40
N PRO A 48 8.42 6.45 -2.76
CA PRO A 48 9.41 7.49 -2.49
C PRO A 48 10.17 7.92 -3.75
N LYS A 49 10.21 7.08 -4.80
CA LYS A 49 10.96 7.35 -6.03
C LYS A 49 10.19 8.23 -7.01
N THR A 50 8.94 7.86 -7.29
CA THR A 50 8.06 8.53 -8.25
C THR A 50 7.16 9.57 -7.60
N GLY A 51 6.98 9.50 -6.28
CA GLY A 51 6.03 10.35 -5.55
C GLY A 51 4.56 9.96 -5.76
N PHE A 52 4.26 8.92 -6.55
CA PHE A 52 2.90 8.50 -6.81
C PHE A 52 2.23 7.92 -5.57
N SER A 53 0.96 8.29 -5.40
CA SER A 53 0.11 7.80 -4.31
C SER A 53 -0.85 6.73 -4.84
N LEU A 54 -0.93 5.61 -4.15
CA LEU A 54 -1.78 4.48 -4.47
C LEU A 54 -2.67 4.13 -3.27
N PRO A 55 -4.00 4.34 -3.36
CA PRO A 55 -4.92 3.89 -2.32
C PRO A 55 -5.01 2.36 -2.32
N ALA A 56 -4.84 1.74 -1.15
CA ALA A 56 -5.09 0.33 -0.92
C ALA A 56 -6.59 0.10 -0.62
N PRO A 57 -7.28 -0.76 -1.37
CA PRO A 57 -8.69 -1.05 -1.11
C PRO A 57 -8.83 -1.88 0.18
N VAL A 58 -9.64 -1.39 1.11
CA VAL A 58 -9.90 -2.07 2.40
C VAL A 58 -10.67 -3.37 2.19
N SER A 59 -11.65 -3.38 1.29
CA SER A 59 -12.45 -4.57 0.98
C SER A 59 -12.70 -4.64 -0.53
N PRO A 60 -11.78 -5.22 -1.32
CA PRO A 60 -11.99 -5.37 -2.75
C PRO A 60 -13.17 -6.30 -3.01
N SER A 61 -14.16 -5.81 -3.75
CA SER A 61 -15.44 -6.50 -4.02
C SER A 61 -15.26 -7.76 -4.87
N CYS A 62 -14.13 -7.91 -5.56
CA CYS A 62 -13.86 -9.02 -6.48
C CYS A 62 -12.36 -9.24 -6.72
N HIS A 63 -12.00 -10.43 -7.21
CA HIS A 63 -10.62 -10.79 -7.57
C HIS A 63 -10.02 -9.89 -8.68
N ARG A 64 -10.86 -9.28 -9.52
CA ARG A 64 -10.41 -8.31 -10.53
C ARG A 64 -9.86 -7.04 -9.89
N ALA A 65 -10.45 -6.56 -8.79
CA ALA A 65 -9.96 -5.40 -8.07
C ALA A 65 -8.57 -5.64 -7.46
N GLU A 66 -8.34 -6.85 -6.93
CA GLU A 66 -7.02 -7.29 -6.45
C GLU A 66 -5.97 -7.25 -7.57
N LYS A 67 -6.26 -7.86 -8.73
CA LYS A 67 -5.34 -7.86 -9.88
C LYS A 67 -5.05 -6.46 -10.41
N ASN A 68 -6.07 -5.61 -10.49
CA ASN A 68 -5.92 -4.22 -10.94
C ASN A 68 -5.00 -3.44 -10.00
N TRP A 69 -5.17 -3.62 -8.70
CA TRP A 69 -4.34 -2.94 -7.70
C TRP A 69 -2.87 -3.38 -7.77
N LEU A 70 -2.62 -4.69 -7.86
CA LEU A 70 -1.26 -5.22 -8.04
C LEU A 70 -0.61 -4.74 -9.34
N SER A 71 -1.40 -4.61 -10.42
CA SER A 71 -0.92 -4.08 -11.69
C SER A 71 -0.55 -2.59 -11.57
N ALA A 72 -1.32 -1.81 -10.83
CA ALA A 72 -1.02 -0.41 -10.54
C ALA A 72 0.29 -0.27 -9.74
N VAL A 73 0.51 -1.11 -8.73
CA VAL A 73 1.80 -1.18 -8.01
C VAL A 73 2.94 -1.43 -8.98
N LYS A 74 2.81 -2.41 -9.89
CA LYS A 74 3.85 -2.74 -10.86
C LYS A 74 4.16 -1.56 -11.78
N LYS A 75 3.14 -0.85 -12.27
CA LYS A 75 3.32 0.34 -13.11
C LYS A 75 4.07 1.46 -12.37
N ILE A 76 3.67 1.76 -11.13
CA ILE A 76 4.32 2.79 -10.31
C ILE A 76 5.80 2.44 -10.11
N ARG A 77 6.12 1.18 -9.81
CA ARG A 77 7.51 0.72 -9.66
C ARG A 77 8.35 0.91 -10.93
N GLN A 78 7.72 0.90 -12.10
CA GLN A 78 8.36 1.13 -13.39
C GLN A 78 8.44 2.62 -13.76
N GLY A 79 7.97 3.53 -12.90
CA GLY A 79 7.88 4.96 -13.22
C GLY A 79 6.73 5.31 -14.16
N VAL A 80 5.83 4.36 -14.43
CA VAL A 80 4.68 4.56 -15.31
C VAL A 80 3.49 4.95 -14.47
N ARG A 81 2.76 5.99 -14.89
CA ARG A 81 1.53 6.42 -14.22
C ARG A 81 0.50 5.27 -14.28
N PRO A 82 -0.06 4.86 -13.12
CA PRO A 82 -0.94 3.70 -13.02
C PRO A 82 -2.25 3.84 -13.80
#